data_AF-A0A437MGK5-F1
#
_entry.id   AF-A0A437MGK5-F1
#
_cell.length_a   1.000
_cell.length_b   1.000
_cell.length_c   1.000
_cell.angle_alpha   90.00
_cell.angle_beta   90.00
_cell.angle_gamma   90.00
#
_symmetry.space_group_name_H-M   'P 1'
#
loop_
_entity.id
_entity.type
_entity.pdbx_description
1 polymer ?
#
loop_
_entity_poly.entity_id
_entity_poly.type
_entity_poly.pdbx_seq_one_letter_code
_entity_poly.pdbx_strand_id
1 'polypeptide(L)'
;MIWVWIAVAALVVMAPLGWALWRAPRARGRAEADRALFHAQIAELDRELAEGRLEAAGHRDAVLEVQRRLLAAPAPEPVHSGHRGTLLFVMLAAPAMALGLYLMRGTPEMPSAGFALRQEVAARDEALLNQLRARIMQMPVGEQRRQGLILLSNAERNRGRNDAAAEALREALAARFDPGLAGDLAEVELARGQHEAAVAVLTRALEAAPTEPRLRFLAGAAEQAAGRAANARSVWQSLLNDTPADAPWRPMLEQRLRGL
;
A
#
# COMPACT_ATOMS: atom_id res chain seq x y z
N MET A 1 -23.90 -9.08 -12.40
CA MET A 1 -23.27 -8.66 -11.13
C MET A 1 -21.80 -9.06 -11.15
N ILE A 2 -20.87 -8.11 -11.10
CA ILE A 2 -19.43 -8.38 -11.26
C ILE A 2 -18.86 -9.34 -10.20
N TRP A 3 -19.49 -9.38 -9.01
CA TRP A 3 -19.12 -10.26 -7.90
C TRP A 3 -19.16 -11.76 -8.23
N VAL A 4 -20.09 -12.19 -9.09
CA VAL A 4 -20.15 -13.59 -9.55
C VAL A 4 -18.91 -13.94 -10.37
N TRP A 5 -18.49 -13.02 -11.25
CA TRP A 5 -17.28 -13.21 -12.06
C TRP A 5 -16.01 -13.19 -11.20
N ILE A 6 -15.96 -12.35 -10.16
CA ILE A 6 -14.86 -12.34 -9.18
C ILE A 6 -14.80 -13.68 -8.42
N ALA A 7 -15.93 -14.22 -7.97
CA ALA A 7 -15.98 -15.50 -7.27
C ALA A 7 -15.56 -16.67 -8.18
N VAL A 8 -16.01 -16.67 -9.44
CA VAL A 8 -15.59 -17.67 -10.45
C VAL A 8 -14.09 -17.56 -10.71
N ALA A 9 -13.55 -16.36 -10.90
CA ALA A 9 -12.12 -16.15 -11.10
C ALA A 9 -11.28 -16.63 -9.90
N ALA A 10 -11.73 -16.36 -8.67
CA ALA A 10 -11.07 -16.84 -7.46
C ALA A 10 -11.03 -18.37 -7.40
N LEU A 11 -12.15 -19.05 -7.70
CA LEU A 11 -12.21 -20.50 -7.78
C LEU A 11 -11.26 -21.08 -8.84
N VAL A 12 -11.20 -20.47 -10.02
CA VAL A 12 -10.28 -20.88 -11.10
C VAL A 12 -8.81 -20.76 -10.67
N VAL A 13 -8.44 -19.68 -9.99
CA VAL A 13 -7.08 -19.47 -9.47
C VAL A 13 -6.74 -20.47 -8.36
N MET A 14 -7.70 -20.83 -7.52
CA MET A 14 -7.49 -21.77 -6.40
C MET A 14 -7.53 -23.25 -6.83
N ALA A 15 -8.19 -23.58 -7.94
CA ALA A 15 -8.33 -24.94 -8.44
C ALA A 15 -7.01 -25.72 -8.62
N PRO A 16 -5.95 -25.19 -9.28
CA PRO A 16 -4.68 -25.91 -9.43
C PRO A 16 -3.98 -26.15 -8.08
N LEU A 17 -4.08 -25.21 -7.13
CA LEU A 17 -3.52 -25.38 -5.79
C LEU A 17 -4.27 -26.45 -4.99
N GLY A 18 -5.60 -26.42 -5.02
CA GLY A 18 -6.44 -27.45 -4.40
C GLY A 18 -6.18 -28.83 -5.01
N TRP A 19 -6.06 -28.91 -6.34
CA TRP A 19 -5.73 -30.14 -7.04
C TRP A 19 -4.33 -30.66 -6.71
N ALA A 20 -3.32 -29.79 -6.63
CA ALA A 20 -1.97 -30.17 -6.24
C ALA A 20 -1.91 -30.68 -4.79
N LEU A 21 -2.62 -30.04 -3.86
CA LEU A 21 -2.71 -30.49 -2.46
C LEU A 21 -3.47 -31.82 -2.33
N TRP A 22 -4.50 -32.03 -3.14
CA TRP A 22 -5.30 -33.26 -3.13
C TRP A 22 -4.57 -34.42 -3.81
N ARG A 23 -3.84 -34.16 -4.90
CA ARG A 23 -3.06 -35.17 -5.63
C ARG A 23 -1.65 -35.38 -5.11
N ALA A 24 -1.15 -34.55 -4.19
CA ALA A 24 0.21 -34.67 -3.67
C ALA A 24 0.44 -36.12 -3.22
N PRO A 25 1.27 -36.89 -3.94
CA PRO A 25 1.46 -38.29 -3.63
C PRO A 25 1.86 -38.40 -2.17
N ARG A 26 1.33 -39.41 -1.45
CA ARG A 26 2.00 -39.85 -0.24
C ARG A 26 3.46 -40.02 -0.65
N ALA A 27 4.38 -39.33 0.01
CA ALA A 27 5.79 -39.54 -0.25
C ALA A 27 5.99 -41.05 -0.14
N ARG A 28 6.16 -41.74 -1.29
CA ARG A 28 6.54 -43.15 -1.32
C ARG A 28 7.87 -43.13 -0.61
N GLY A 29 7.82 -43.50 0.66
CA GLY A 29 8.82 -43.11 1.64
C GLY A 29 10.17 -43.62 1.18
N ARG A 30 11.23 -42.92 1.55
CA ARG A 30 12.63 -43.31 1.35
C ARG A 30 12.85 -44.83 1.55
N ALA A 31 12.12 -45.43 2.50
CA ALA A 31 12.08 -46.88 2.74
C ALA A 31 11.60 -47.80 1.59
N GLU A 32 10.66 -47.40 0.73
CA GLU A 32 10.28 -48.21 -0.44
C GLU A 32 11.39 -48.19 -1.50
N ALA A 33 12.03 -47.03 -1.68
CA ALA A 33 13.18 -46.88 -2.59
C ALA A 33 14.42 -47.62 -2.07
N ASP A 34 14.70 -47.55 -0.76
CA ASP A 34 15.81 -48.25 -0.13
C ASP A 34 15.64 -49.78 -0.23
N ARG A 35 14.43 -50.31 0.00
CA ARG A 35 14.13 -51.74 -0.19
C ARG A 35 14.33 -52.19 -1.63
N ALA A 36 13.88 -51.40 -2.60
CA ALA A 36 14.08 -51.70 -4.02
C ALA A 36 15.57 -51.72 -4.38
N LEU A 37 16.37 -50.81 -3.82
CA LEU A 37 17.82 -50.76 -4.01
C LEU A 37 18.51 -52.01 -3.43
N PHE A 38 18.15 -52.44 -2.21
CA PHE A 38 18.73 -53.64 -1.61
C PHE A 38 18.37 -54.92 -2.39
N HIS A 39 17.14 -55.03 -2.90
CA HIS A 39 16.76 -56.14 -3.78
C HIS A 39 17.56 -56.14 -5.08
N ALA A 40 17.81 -54.98 -5.67
CA ALA A 40 18.64 -54.86 -6.87
C ALA A 40 20.10 -55.24 -6.60
N GLN A 41 20.64 -54.91 -5.41
CA GLN A 41 22.01 -55.29 -5.03
C GLN A 41 22.18 -56.81 -4.90
N ILE A 42 21.20 -57.51 -4.31
CA ILE A 42 21.25 -58.98 -4.23
C ILE A 42 21.16 -59.60 -5.63
N ALA A 43 20.29 -59.08 -6.50
CA ALA A 43 20.16 -59.56 -7.87
C ALA A 43 21.44 -59.37 -8.70
N GLU A 44 22.20 -58.30 -8.47
CA GLU A 44 23.49 -58.09 -9.13
C GLU A 44 24.54 -59.09 -8.62
N LEU A 45 24.60 -59.36 -7.31
CA LEU A 45 25.49 -60.38 -6.75
C LEU A 45 25.19 -61.78 -7.30
N ASP A 46 23.90 -62.13 -7.42
CA ASP A 46 23.47 -63.40 -8.04
C ASP A 46 23.93 -63.49 -9.50
N ARG A 47 23.91 -62.37 -10.22
CA ARG A 47 24.36 -62.29 -11.62
C ARG A 47 25.88 -62.44 -11.72
N GLU A 48 26.65 -61.80 -10.83
CA GLU A 48 28.11 -61.94 -10.80
C GLU A 48 28.57 -63.37 -10.47
N LEU A 49 27.82 -64.08 -9.60
CA LEU A 49 28.04 -65.49 -9.34
C LEU A 49 27.74 -66.35 -10.57
N ALA A 50 26.62 -66.10 -11.26
CA ALA A 50 26.23 -66.83 -12.46
C ALA A 50 27.23 -66.62 -13.62
N GLU A 51 27.83 -65.42 -13.72
CA GLU A 51 28.83 -65.08 -14.72
C GLU A 51 30.27 -65.49 -14.32
N GLY A 52 30.42 -66.19 -13.19
CA GLY A 52 31.70 -66.73 -12.72
C GLY A 52 32.70 -65.66 -12.25
N ARG A 53 32.27 -64.41 -12.06
CA ARG A 53 33.11 -63.31 -11.57
C ARG A 53 33.26 -63.32 -10.04
N LEU A 54 32.36 -64.00 -9.35
CA LEU A 54 32.34 -64.10 -7.89
C LEU A 54 32.34 -65.56 -7.46
N GLU A 55 33.20 -65.92 -6.51
CA GLU A 55 33.26 -67.26 -5.94
C GLU A 55 32.06 -67.51 -5.00
N ALA A 56 31.58 -68.76 -4.93
CA ALA A 56 30.39 -69.11 -4.15
C ALA A 56 30.49 -68.79 -2.64
N ALA A 57 31.71 -68.76 -2.08
CA ALA A 57 31.94 -68.32 -0.71
C ALA A 57 31.78 -66.79 -0.58
N GLY A 58 32.38 -66.02 -1.48
CA GLY A 58 32.29 -64.56 -1.50
C GLY A 58 30.87 -64.04 -1.75
N HIS A 59 30.07 -64.74 -2.55
CA HIS A 59 28.64 -64.43 -2.74
C HIS A 59 27.84 -64.54 -1.44
N ARG A 60 28.01 -65.64 -0.69
CA ARG A 60 27.28 -65.84 0.58
C ARG A 60 27.62 -64.76 1.60
N ASP A 61 28.91 -64.41 1.71
CA ASP A 61 29.37 -63.37 2.63
C ASP A 61 28.84 -61.99 2.24
N ALA A 62 28.83 -61.67 0.94
CA ALA A 62 28.29 -60.41 0.43
C ALA A 62 26.77 -60.28 0.65
N VAL A 63 26.02 -61.36 0.42
CA VAL A 63 24.57 -61.39 0.67
C VAL A 63 24.28 -61.23 2.17
N LEU A 64 25.03 -61.90 3.04
CA LEU A 64 24.87 -61.78 4.49
C LEU A 64 25.15 -60.34 4.99
N GLU A 65 26.17 -59.68 4.44
CA GLU A 65 26.48 -58.28 4.77
C GLU A 65 25.36 -57.32 4.30
N VAL A 66 24.80 -57.53 3.11
CA VAL A 66 23.66 -56.74 2.60
C VAL A 66 22.42 -56.95 3.47
N GLN A 67 22.11 -58.19 3.86
CA GLN A 67 21.02 -58.50 4.78
C GLN A 67 21.23 -57.89 6.16
N ARG A 68 22.47 -57.93 6.68
CA ARG A 68 22.84 -57.29 7.95
C ARG A 68 22.64 -55.77 7.89
N ARG A 69 23.03 -55.13 6.79
CA ARG A 69 22.80 -53.69 6.55
C ARG A 69 21.32 -53.35 6.44
N LEU A 70 20.52 -54.20 5.81
CA LEU A 70 19.07 -54.04 5.73
C LEU A 70 18.42 -54.11 7.12
N LEU A 71 18.87 -55.05 7.98
CA LEU A 71 18.37 -55.19 9.35
C LEU A 71 18.87 -54.09 10.29
N ALA A 72 20.08 -53.56 10.05
CA ALA A 72 20.65 -52.45 10.80
C ALA A 72 20.14 -51.08 10.33
N ALA A 73 19.44 -51.02 9.18
CA ALA A 73 18.86 -49.79 8.68
C ALA A 73 17.79 -49.28 9.66
N PRO A 74 17.83 -47.98 10.03
CA PRO A 74 16.83 -47.43 10.93
C PRO A 74 15.43 -47.58 10.33
N ALA A 75 14.45 -47.93 11.18
CA ALA A 75 13.05 -47.98 10.77
C ALA A 75 12.66 -46.63 10.13
N PRO A 76 11.84 -46.62 9.06
CA PRO A 76 11.41 -45.37 8.47
C PRO A 76 10.78 -44.50 9.53
N GLU A 77 11.35 -43.31 9.75
CA GLU A 77 10.69 -42.32 10.57
C GLU A 77 9.31 -42.02 9.97
N PRO A 78 8.25 -41.93 10.80
CA PRO A 78 6.95 -41.51 10.32
C PRO A 78 7.12 -40.12 9.70
N VAL A 79 6.97 -40.05 8.38
CA VAL A 79 6.90 -38.78 7.67
C VAL A 79 5.67 -38.09 8.23
N HIS A 80 5.89 -37.07 9.06
CA HIS A 80 4.79 -36.26 9.60
C HIS A 80 3.95 -35.82 8.41
N SER A 81 2.69 -36.24 8.37
CA SER A 81 1.74 -35.80 7.39
C SER A 81 1.66 -34.28 7.51
N GLY A 82 2.33 -33.57 6.60
CA GLY A 82 2.43 -32.12 6.64
C GLY A 82 1.05 -31.47 6.74
N HIS A 83 1.04 -30.19 7.10
CA HIS A 83 -0.12 -29.33 7.39
C HIS A 83 -1.19 -29.19 6.28
N ARG A 84 -1.31 -30.14 5.34
CA ARG A 84 -2.27 -30.19 4.23
C ARG A 84 -3.71 -29.94 4.69
N GLY A 85 -4.14 -30.54 5.80
CA GLY A 85 -5.47 -30.31 6.37
C GLY A 85 -5.65 -28.86 6.84
N THR A 86 -4.66 -28.30 7.53
CA THR A 86 -4.64 -26.90 7.95
C THR A 86 -4.62 -25.94 6.77
N LEU A 87 -3.84 -26.24 5.71
CA LEU A 87 -3.76 -25.44 4.50
C LEU A 87 -5.08 -25.44 3.72
N LEU A 88 -5.72 -26.60 3.56
CA LEU A 88 -7.05 -26.70 2.94
C LEU A 88 -8.12 -25.97 3.76
N PHE A 89 -8.06 -26.09 5.09
CA PHE A 89 -8.96 -25.36 5.99
C PHE A 89 -8.79 -23.85 5.84
N VAL A 90 -7.55 -23.32 5.92
CA VAL A 90 -7.29 -21.88 5.76
C VAL A 90 -7.70 -21.39 4.37
N MET A 91 -7.41 -22.18 3.33
CA MET A 91 -7.78 -21.87 1.94
C MET A 91 -9.29 -21.66 1.76
N LEU A 92 -10.13 -22.42 2.46
CA LEU A 92 -11.59 -22.29 2.40
C LEU A 92 -12.15 -21.30 3.44
N ALA A 93 -11.60 -21.33 4.66
CA ALA A 93 -12.08 -20.52 5.78
C ALA A 93 -11.81 -19.03 5.56
N ALA A 94 -10.66 -18.65 5.00
CA ALA A 94 -10.34 -17.25 4.76
C ALA A 94 -11.34 -16.54 3.81
N PRO A 95 -11.62 -17.05 2.59
CA PRO A 95 -12.62 -16.42 1.72
C PRO A 95 -14.05 -16.52 2.27
N ALA A 96 -14.41 -17.61 2.97
CA ALA A 96 -15.72 -17.71 3.63
C ALA A 96 -15.90 -16.67 4.74
N MET A 97 -14.86 -16.45 5.54
CA MET A 97 -14.85 -15.43 6.60
C MET A 97 -14.89 -14.02 6.00
N ALA A 98 -14.15 -13.76 4.92
CA ALA A 98 -14.21 -12.48 4.21
C ALA A 98 -15.61 -12.21 3.65
N LEU A 99 -16.26 -13.22 3.05
CA LEU A 99 -17.63 -13.12 2.57
C LEU A 99 -18.61 -12.88 3.70
N GLY A 100 -18.48 -13.61 4.83
CA GLY A 100 -19.31 -13.40 6.02
C GLY A 100 -19.19 -11.99 6.58
N LEU A 101 -17.97 -11.46 6.70
CA LEU A 101 -17.73 -10.08 7.13
C LEU A 101 -18.32 -9.06 6.15
N TYR A 102 -18.20 -9.31 4.84
CA TYR A 102 -18.81 -8.46 3.82
C TYR A 102 -20.34 -8.47 3.87
N LEU A 103 -20.97 -9.63 4.10
CA LEU A 103 -22.42 -9.70 4.25
C LEU A 103 -22.91 -9.03 5.54
N MET A 104 -22.10 -9.06 6.61
CA MET A 104 -22.46 -8.46 7.90
C MET A 104 -22.23 -6.95 7.96
N ARG A 105 -21.22 -6.41 7.26
CA ARG A 105 -20.88 -4.97 7.30
C ARG A 105 -20.99 -4.23 5.97
N GLY A 106 -21.05 -4.94 4.86
CA GLY A 106 -21.10 -4.37 3.53
C GLY A 106 -22.51 -4.05 3.07
N THR A 107 -22.60 -3.49 1.87
CA THR A 107 -23.85 -3.12 1.21
C THR A 107 -23.98 -3.89 -0.10
N PRO A 108 -24.31 -5.20 -0.05
CA PRO A 108 -24.34 -6.06 -1.23
C PRO A 108 -25.32 -5.58 -2.31
N GLU A 109 -26.40 -4.91 -1.88
CA GLU A 109 -27.44 -4.36 -2.76
C GLU A 109 -27.08 -2.99 -3.35
N MET A 110 -25.92 -2.41 -3.00
CA MET A 110 -25.55 -1.08 -3.50
C MET A 110 -25.25 -1.18 -5.00
N PRO A 111 -26.00 -0.48 -5.86
CA PRO A 111 -25.76 -0.52 -7.30
C PRO A 111 -24.36 0.01 -7.59
N SER A 112 -23.61 -0.68 -8.45
CA SER A 112 -22.35 -0.13 -8.95
C SER A 112 -22.63 1.17 -9.69
N ALA A 113 -22.01 2.28 -9.29
CA ALA A 113 -22.07 3.52 -10.04
C ALA A 113 -21.40 3.31 -11.40
N GLY A 114 -22.22 3.04 -12.43
CA GLY A 114 -21.77 2.81 -13.80
C GLY A 114 -20.92 3.98 -14.30
N PHE A 115 -20.04 3.72 -15.26
CA PHE A 115 -19.19 4.77 -15.84
C PHE A 115 -20.01 5.97 -16.35
N ALA A 116 -21.13 5.71 -17.02
CA ALA A 116 -22.05 6.74 -17.51
C ALA A 116 -22.61 7.62 -16.38
N LEU A 117 -23.08 7.01 -15.27
CA LEU A 117 -23.59 7.76 -14.11
C LEU A 117 -22.47 8.62 -13.47
N ARG A 118 -21.26 8.08 -13.34
CA ARG A 118 -20.11 8.85 -12.81
C ARG A 118 -19.76 10.04 -13.71
N GLN A 119 -19.81 9.85 -15.02
CA GLN A 119 -19.56 10.92 -15.98
C GLN A 119 -20.65 12.00 -15.95
N GLU A 120 -21.91 11.60 -15.84
CA GLU A 120 -23.05 12.51 -15.71
C GLU A 120 -22.98 13.33 -14.42
N VAL A 121 -22.67 12.70 -13.28
CA VAL A 121 -22.46 13.39 -12.00
C VAL A 121 -21.30 14.38 -12.11
N ALA A 122 -20.16 13.95 -12.66
CA ALA A 122 -19.01 14.85 -12.85
C ALA A 122 -19.32 16.05 -13.76
N ALA A 123 -20.13 15.84 -14.82
CA ALA A 123 -20.57 16.90 -15.72
C ALA A 123 -21.55 17.88 -15.03
N ARG A 124 -22.46 17.37 -14.19
CA ARG A 124 -23.36 18.20 -13.38
C ARG A 124 -22.60 19.04 -12.37
N ASP A 125 -21.64 18.45 -11.66
CA ASP A 125 -20.78 19.17 -10.71
C ASP A 125 -19.98 20.28 -11.41
N GLU A 126 -19.47 20.00 -12.61
CA GLU A 126 -18.80 21.00 -13.45
C GLU A 126 -19.72 22.17 -13.82
N ALA A 127 -20.96 21.87 -14.24
CA ALA A 127 -21.93 22.88 -14.59
C ALA A 127 -22.29 23.78 -13.39
N LEU A 128 -22.46 23.19 -12.20
CA LEU A 128 -22.73 23.94 -10.97
C LEU A 128 -21.59 24.88 -10.59
N LEU A 129 -20.33 24.43 -10.71
CA LEU A 129 -19.18 25.32 -10.45
C LEU A 129 -19.05 26.44 -11.46
N ASN A 130 -19.33 26.18 -12.74
CA ASN A 130 -19.34 27.22 -13.76
C ASN A 130 -20.43 28.27 -13.48
N GLN A 131 -21.61 27.84 -13.02
CA GLN A 131 -22.66 28.76 -12.58
C GLN A 131 -22.24 29.56 -11.34
N LEU A 132 -21.60 28.93 -10.35
CA LEU A 132 -21.05 29.61 -9.18
C LEU A 132 -20.03 30.68 -9.59
N ARG A 133 -19.08 30.32 -10.45
CA ARG A 133 -18.06 31.26 -10.98
C ARG A 133 -18.70 32.44 -11.70
N ALA A 134 -19.65 32.17 -12.59
CA ALA A 134 -20.38 33.22 -13.30
C ALA A 134 -21.11 34.16 -12.34
N ARG A 135 -21.76 33.61 -11.31
CA ARG A 135 -22.46 34.40 -10.29
C ARG A 135 -21.51 35.29 -9.50
N ILE A 136 -20.36 34.75 -9.06
CA ILE A 136 -19.32 35.53 -8.35
C ILE A 136 -18.84 36.71 -9.20
N MET A 137 -18.60 36.49 -10.50
CA MET A 137 -18.18 37.55 -11.43
C MET A 137 -19.22 38.65 -11.61
N GLN A 138 -20.52 38.33 -11.50
CA GLN A 138 -21.62 39.30 -11.59
C GLN A 138 -21.87 40.08 -10.30
N MET A 139 -21.54 39.53 -9.13
CA MET A 139 -21.66 40.23 -7.84
C MET A 139 -20.73 41.44 -7.82
N PRO A 140 -21.03 42.58 -7.20
CA PRO A 140 -20.08 43.70 -7.11
C PRO A 140 -18.82 43.32 -6.31
N VAL A 141 -17.72 44.08 -6.51
CA VAL A 141 -16.50 43.91 -5.70
C VAL A 141 -16.85 44.24 -4.24
N GLY A 142 -16.51 43.33 -3.33
CA GLY A 142 -16.78 43.51 -1.90
C GLY A 142 -16.64 42.21 -1.11
N GLU A 143 -17.05 42.25 0.16
CA GLU A 143 -16.98 41.12 1.10
C GLU A 143 -17.68 39.86 0.58
N GLN A 144 -18.87 40.02 0.00
CA GLN A 144 -19.68 38.90 -0.47
C GLN A 144 -19.03 38.20 -1.67
N ARG A 145 -18.48 38.97 -2.63
CA ARG A 145 -17.69 38.41 -3.74
C ARG A 145 -16.45 37.69 -3.20
N ARG A 146 -15.74 38.29 -2.22
CA ARG A 146 -14.58 37.65 -1.59
C ARG A 146 -14.92 36.30 -0.95
N GLN A 147 -16.02 36.21 -0.21
CA GLN A 147 -16.48 34.96 0.38
C GLN A 147 -16.82 33.92 -0.70
N GLY A 148 -17.46 34.34 -1.79
CA GLY A 148 -17.71 33.49 -2.96
C GLY A 148 -16.41 32.93 -3.57
N LEU A 149 -15.38 33.76 -3.71
CA LEU A 149 -14.06 33.34 -4.21
C LEU A 149 -13.37 32.32 -3.30
N ILE A 150 -13.49 32.48 -1.97
CA ILE A 150 -12.94 31.51 -1.00
C ILE A 150 -13.65 30.16 -1.14
N LEU A 151 -14.99 30.17 -1.25
CA LEU A 151 -15.78 28.96 -1.46
C LEU A 151 -15.43 28.28 -2.80
N LEU A 152 -15.28 29.07 -3.86
CA LEU A 152 -14.85 28.59 -5.16
C LEU A 152 -13.46 27.93 -5.07
N SER A 153 -12.50 28.59 -4.41
CA SER A 153 -11.16 28.02 -4.23
C SER A 153 -11.20 26.67 -3.53
N ASN A 154 -11.93 26.56 -2.42
CA ASN A 154 -12.05 25.28 -1.69
C ASN A 154 -12.67 24.17 -2.55
N ALA A 155 -13.68 24.50 -3.36
CA ALA A 155 -14.27 23.54 -4.28
C ALA A 155 -13.29 23.09 -5.37
N GLU A 156 -12.49 24.00 -5.93
CA GLU A 156 -11.47 23.68 -6.93
C GLU A 156 -10.32 22.85 -6.33
N ARG A 157 -9.86 23.17 -5.10
CA ARG A 157 -8.84 22.39 -4.36
C ARG A 157 -9.27 20.95 -4.15
N ASN A 158 -10.52 20.73 -3.71
CA ASN A 158 -11.07 19.39 -3.47
C ASN A 158 -11.14 18.53 -4.75
N ARG A 159 -11.11 19.16 -5.92
CA ARG A 159 -11.08 18.49 -7.24
C ARG A 159 -9.67 18.42 -7.84
N GLY A 160 -8.65 18.82 -7.10
CA GLY A 160 -7.25 18.83 -7.55
C GLY A 160 -6.93 19.96 -8.55
N ARG A 161 -7.83 20.92 -8.74
CA ARG A 161 -7.65 22.05 -9.67
C ARG A 161 -6.94 23.21 -8.97
N ASN A 162 -5.70 22.97 -8.59
CA ASN A 162 -4.90 23.93 -7.85
C ASN A 162 -4.68 25.25 -8.61
N ASP A 163 -4.71 25.21 -9.95
CA ASP A 163 -4.55 26.41 -10.76
C ASP A 163 -5.68 27.43 -10.51
N ALA A 164 -6.92 26.99 -10.67
CA ALA A 164 -8.12 27.79 -10.44
C ALA A 164 -8.28 28.16 -8.96
N ALA A 165 -7.91 27.27 -8.05
CA ALA A 165 -7.96 27.53 -6.62
C ALA A 165 -7.06 28.71 -6.21
N ALA A 166 -5.83 28.77 -6.74
CA ALA A 166 -4.90 29.84 -6.45
C ALA A 166 -5.34 31.18 -7.05
N GLU A 167 -5.93 31.17 -8.25
CA GLU A 167 -6.51 32.36 -8.87
C GLU A 167 -7.61 32.97 -8.00
N ALA A 168 -8.55 32.15 -7.54
CA ALA A 168 -9.63 32.59 -6.67
C ALA A 168 -9.11 33.13 -5.32
N LEU A 169 -8.08 32.50 -4.73
CA LEU A 169 -7.44 32.99 -3.50
C LEU A 169 -6.70 34.30 -3.70
N ARG A 170 -5.99 34.47 -4.82
CA ARG A 170 -5.29 35.73 -5.16
C ARG A 170 -6.28 36.88 -5.30
N GLU A 171 -7.39 36.65 -6.02
CA GLU A 171 -8.45 37.66 -6.15
C GLU A 171 -9.10 37.97 -4.79
N ALA A 172 -9.33 36.93 -3.97
CA ALA A 172 -9.88 37.13 -2.63
C ALA A 172 -8.94 37.97 -1.74
N LEU A 173 -7.64 37.67 -1.75
CA LEU A 173 -6.61 38.42 -1.01
C LEU A 173 -6.41 39.84 -1.53
N ALA A 174 -6.63 40.08 -2.83
CA ALA A 174 -6.61 41.42 -3.40
C ALA A 174 -7.77 42.28 -2.91
N ALA A 175 -8.96 41.69 -2.71
CA ALA A 175 -10.11 42.39 -2.15
C ALA A 175 -9.93 42.73 -0.66
N ARG A 176 -9.36 41.82 0.13
CA ARG A 176 -8.93 42.08 1.50
C ARG A 176 -7.83 41.09 1.88
N PHE A 177 -6.67 41.62 2.26
CA PHE A 177 -5.59 40.77 2.73
C PHE A 177 -5.95 40.14 4.08
N ASP A 178 -5.67 38.86 4.21
CA ASP A 178 -5.87 38.07 5.43
C ASP A 178 -4.69 37.09 5.56
N PRO A 179 -3.91 37.13 6.66
CA PRO A 179 -2.72 36.27 6.81
C PRO A 179 -3.05 34.78 6.81
N GLY A 180 -4.21 34.38 7.35
CA GLY A 180 -4.63 32.98 7.35
C GLY A 180 -4.92 32.48 5.94
N LEU A 181 -5.64 33.27 5.15
CA LEU A 181 -5.94 32.99 3.75
C LEU A 181 -4.70 33.04 2.86
N ALA A 182 -3.73 33.89 3.20
CA ALA A 182 -2.42 33.93 2.56
C ALA A 182 -1.64 32.62 2.79
N GLY A 183 -1.77 32.02 3.98
CA GLY A 183 -1.28 30.67 4.26
C GLY A 183 -1.94 29.60 3.37
N ASP A 184 -3.26 29.69 3.17
CA ASP A 184 -3.98 28.77 2.27
C ASP A 184 -3.49 28.88 0.82
N LEU A 185 -3.27 30.11 0.34
CA LEU A 185 -2.68 30.34 -0.98
C LEU A 185 -1.28 29.74 -1.08
N ALA A 186 -0.45 29.90 -0.06
CA ALA A 186 0.90 29.34 -0.05
C ALA A 186 0.90 27.81 -0.19
N GLU A 187 0.01 27.12 0.52
CA GLU A 187 -0.14 25.66 0.40
C GLU A 187 -0.55 25.23 -1.02
N VAL A 188 -1.45 25.99 -1.65
CA VAL A 188 -1.86 25.73 -3.04
C VAL A 188 -0.69 25.97 -4.00
N GLU A 189 0.08 27.05 -3.83
CA GLU A 189 1.23 27.34 -4.68
C GLU A 189 2.34 26.28 -4.50
N LEU A 190 2.56 25.77 -3.28
CA LEU A 190 3.47 24.63 -3.05
C LEU A 190 2.99 23.36 -3.78
N ALA A 191 1.70 23.05 -3.74
CA ALA A 191 1.14 21.92 -4.47
C ALA A 191 1.24 22.07 -6.00
N ARG A 192 1.36 23.31 -6.50
CA ARG A 192 1.62 23.64 -7.92
C ARG A 192 3.10 23.65 -8.29
N GLY A 193 4.02 23.49 -7.33
CA GLY A 193 5.45 23.66 -7.54
C GLY A 193 5.90 25.12 -7.69
N GLN A 194 5.05 26.10 -7.36
CA GLN A 194 5.34 27.53 -7.45
C GLN A 194 5.99 28.03 -6.15
N HIS A 195 7.18 27.52 -5.85
CA HIS A 195 7.82 27.72 -4.55
C HIS A 195 8.14 29.19 -4.25
N GLU A 196 8.60 29.95 -5.24
CA GLU A 196 8.86 31.40 -5.09
C GLU A 196 7.59 32.19 -4.80
N ALA A 197 6.47 31.82 -5.43
CA ALA A 197 5.18 32.45 -5.14
C ALA A 197 4.71 32.15 -3.71
N ALA A 198 4.92 30.91 -3.24
CA ALA A 198 4.62 30.51 -1.87
C ALA A 198 5.49 31.29 -0.85
N VAL A 199 6.79 31.44 -1.11
CA VAL A 199 7.69 32.24 -0.25
C VAL A 199 7.24 33.71 -0.21
N ALA A 200 6.93 34.30 -1.37
CA ALA A 200 6.51 35.69 -1.46
C ALA A 200 5.23 35.97 -0.67
N VAL A 201 4.22 35.10 -0.80
CA VAL A 201 2.95 35.28 -0.07
C VAL A 201 3.13 35.07 1.44
N LEU A 202 3.94 34.10 1.86
CA LEU A 202 4.20 33.83 3.28
C LEU A 202 5.03 34.93 3.94
N THR A 203 5.97 35.53 3.21
CA THR A 203 6.75 36.69 3.70
C THR A 203 5.81 37.83 4.07
N ARG A 204 4.91 38.19 3.15
CA ARG A 204 3.88 39.22 3.39
C ARG A 204 2.91 38.82 4.51
N ALA A 205 2.55 37.54 4.62
CA ALA A 205 1.66 37.06 5.68
C ALA A 205 2.31 37.18 7.06
N LEU A 206 3.61 36.89 7.18
CA LEU A 206 4.38 37.00 8.41
C LEU A 206 4.67 38.44 8.82
N GLU A 207 4.73 39.39 7.89
CA GLU A 207 4.76 40.82 8.24
C GLU A 207 3.51 41.24 9.03
N ALA A 208 2.34 40.67 8.69
CA ALA A 208 1.07 40.98 9.35
C ALA A 208 0.82 40.12 10.60
N ALA A 209 1.33 38.89 10.66
CA ALA A 209 1.14 37.95 11.77
C ALA A 209 2.46 37.21 12.11
N PRO A 210 3.46 37.92 12.68
CA PRO A 210 4.83 37.41 12.81
C PRO A 210 4.97 36.23 13.78
N THR A 211 4.07 36.12 14.76
CA THR A 211 4.11 35.08 15.79
C THR A 211 3.26 33.86 15.43
N GLU A 212 2.54 33.87 14.31
CA GLU A 212 1.58 32.83 13.98
C GLU A 212 2.28 31.49 13.65
N PRO A 213 2.11 30.43 14.48
CA PRO A 213 2.92 29.22 14.35
C PRO A 213 2.73 28.52 12.99
N ARG A 214 1.49 28.49 12.48
CA ARG A 214 1.17 27.88 11.17
C ARG A 214 1.92 28.57 10.04
N LEU A 215 1.94 29.90 10.01
CA LEU A 215 2.60 30.66 8.93
C LEU A 215 4.12 30.50 8.98
N ARG A 216 4.72 30.48 10.19
CA ARG A 216 6.16 30.22 10.37
C ARG A 216 6.53 28.81 9.93
N PHE A 217 5.68 27.83 10.24
CA PHE A 217 5.87 26.46 9.79
C PHE A 217 5.83 26.38 8.26
N LEU A 218 4.80 26.97 7.63
CA LEU A 218 4.66 27.01 6.17
C LEU A 218 5.80 27.77 5.50
N ALA A 219 6.31 28.85 6.10
CA ALA A 219 7.45 29.60 5.57
C ALA A 219 8.71 28.74 5.49
N GLY A 220 9.04 27.99 6.54
CA GLY A 220 10.16 27.05 6.48
C GLY A 220 9.93 25.93 5.44
N ALA A 221 8.69 25.46 5.28
CA ALA A 221 8.36 24.46 4.26
C ALA A 221 8.53 25.01 2.84
N ALA A 222 8.14 26.26 2.61
CA ALA A 222 8.29 26.94 1.32
C ALA A 222 9.77 27.22 1.00
N GLU A 223 10.56 27.67 1.97
CA GLU A 223 12.02 27.83 1.82
C GLU A 223 12.70 26.49 1.51
N GLN A 224 12.30 25.40 2.17
CA GLN A 224 12.82 24.07 1.85
C GLN A 224 12.46 23.66 0.42
N ALA A 225 11.20 23.84 0.00
CA ALA A 225 10.75 23.52 -1.35
C ALA A 225 11.51 24.35 -2.41
N ALA A 226 11.84 25.61 -2.10
CA ALA A 226 12.67 26.48 -2.93
C ALA A 226 14.18 26.11 -2.93
N GLY A 227 14.59 25.05 -2.23
CA GLY A 227 15.98 24.61 -2.15
C GLY A 227 16.84 25.42 -1.17
N ARG A 228 16.24 26.27 -0.35
CA ARG A 228 16.92 27.18 0.59
C ARG A 228 16.96 26.58 1.99
N ALA A 229 17.61 25.42 2.12
CA ALA A 229 17.63 24.64 3.36
C ALA A 229 18.16 25.43 4.58
N ALA A 230 19.11 26.34 4.39
CA ALA A 230 19.61 27.21 5.46
C ALA A 230 18.52 28.15 6.01
N ASN A 231 17.72 28.76 5.13
CA ASN A 231 16.60 29.62 5.53
C ASN A 231 15.52 28.81 6.23
N ALA A 232 15.15 27.64 5.68
CA ALA A 232 14.18 26.74 6.29
C ALA A 232 14.59 26.33 7.71
N ARG A 233 15.87 25.97 7.89
CA ARG A 233 16.43 25.63 9.20
C ARG A 233 16.34 26.80 10.17
N SER A 234 16.69 28.00 9.75
CA SER A 234 16.62 29.21 10.57
C SER A 234 15.18 29.50 11.04
N VAL A 235 14.21 29.49 10.11
CA VAL A 235 12.80 29.75 10.42
C VAL A 235 12.24 28.71 11.39
N TRP A 236 12.51 27.42 11.16
CA TRP A 236 12.00 26.35 12.02
C TRP A 236 12.70 26.27 13.38
N GLN A 237 13.99 26.61 13.48
CA GLN A 237 14.68 26.74 14.77
C GLN A 237 14.08 27.87 15.60
N SER A 238 13.84 29.02 14.97
CA SER A 238 13.18 30.15 15.62
C SER A 238 11.78 29.78 16.10
N LEU A 239 10.99 29.08 15.28
CA LEU A 239 9.68 28.56 15.68
C LEU A 239 9.80 27.57 16.86
N LEU A 240 10.75 26.64 16.82
CA LEU A 240 10.94 25.63 17.86
C LEU A 240 11.30 26.25 19.23
N ASN A 241 12.10 27.33 19.22
CA ASN A 241 12.47 28.07 20.43
C ASN A 241 11.25 28.72 21.10
N ASP A 242 10.30 29.20 20.29
CA ASP A 242 9.06 29.83 20.77
C ASP A 242 7.93 28.81 21.06
N THR A 243 8.18 27.52 20.78
CA THR A 243 7.18 26.45 20.95
C THR A 243 7.23 25.89 22.38
N PRO A 244 6.10 25.80 23.10
CA PRO A 244 6.04 25.12 24.40
C PRO A 244 6.52 23.65 24.32
N ALA A 245 7.13 23.14 25.39
CA ALA A 245 7.68 21.79 25.43
C ALA A 245 6.61 20.70 25.28
N ASP A 246 5.37 20.99 25.69
CA ASP A 246 4.20 20.11 25.66
C ASP A 246 3.36 20.23 24.38
N ALA A 247 3.77 21.10 23.44
CA ALA A 247 3.03 21.27 22.19
C ALA A 247 3.02 19.97 21.35
N PRO A 248 1.84 19.43 20.98
CA PRO A 248 1.73 18.12 20.34
C PRO A 248 2.40 18.04 18.95
N TRP A 249 2.58 19.18 18.29
CA TRP A 249 3.22 19.30 16.98
C TRP A 249 4.74 19.55 17.05
N ARG A 250 5.30 19.76 18.25
CA ARG A 250 6.74 19.97 18.45
C ARG A 250 7.61 18.82 17.90
N PRO A 251 7.29 17.53 18.13
CA PRO A 251 8.10 16.42 17.61
C PRO A 251 8.16 16.39 16.07
N MET A 252 7.06 16.80 15.41
CA MET A 252 7.03 16.92 13.95
C MET A 252 8.02 17.99 13.46
N LEU A 253 8.09 19.14 14.13
CA LEU A 253 9.02 20.22 13.79
C LEU A 253 10.49 19.80 13.99
N GLU A 254 10.79 19.10 15.09
CA GLU A 254 12.12 18.55 15.36
C GLU A 254 12.53 17.48 14.32
N GLN A 255 11.58 16.66 13.87
CA GLN A 255 11.82 15.71 12.78
C GLN A 255 12.14 16.43 11.46
N ARG A 256 11.41 17.50 11.13
CA ARG A 256 11.67 18.32 9.93
C ARG A 256 13.08 18.92 9.95
N LEU A 257 13.49 19.48 11.09
CA LEU A 257 14.83 20.04 11.26
C LEU A 257 15.96 19.02 11.10
N ARG A 258 15.75 17.77 11.54
CA ARG A 258 16.72 16.67 11.34
C ARG A 258 16.81 16.18 9.89
N GLY A 259 15.76 16.41 9.09
CA GLY A 259 15.69 15.98 7.70
C GLY A 259 16.21 17.00 6.67
N LEU A 260 16.60 18.20 7.12
CA LEU A 260 17.31 19.21 6.33
C LEU A 260 18.81 18.98 6.35
#